data_AF-A0A9Q0D4Q3-F1
#
_entry.id   AF-A0A9Q0D4Q3-F1
#
_cell.length_a   1.000
_cell.length_b   1.000
_cell.length_c   1.000
_cell.angle_alpha   90.00
_cell.angle_beta   90.00
_cell.angle_gamma   90.00
#
_symmetry.space_group_name_H-M   'P 1'
#
loop_
_entity.id
_entity.type
_entity.pdbx_description
1 polymer ?
#
loop_
_entity_poly.entity_id
_entity_poly.type
_entity_poly.pdbx_seq_one_letter_code
_entity_poly.pdbx_strand_id
1 'polypeptide(L)'
;MTACMENRKETVRSKLLTSRRPTTIATWNVRTMYAGGKAAVIAEEMKRYGISLLGLGETRWLQSGQVKLASGETILYSGHPEDSAPHTEGVAFMLSKEAQRALISWEPINSRIITAKFQTTHKKINLQVIQCYAPTNDTDDETKDQFYNQLYTILQDRKGKDIIILMGDMNAKIGGNNNGFEPVMGREGLGTMNANGERFAAACADNNLVIGGSVFQHKNIHKATWVSPDHTTENQIDHICISQKFRHSLLDVRARRGADAGSDHHLLTAKIQLKLKRMKHREVQCQHNIKSHLMQKFRRVFEGIAKAGQSTDLNDFYTELFITERISGEVNKEHEVRLIETASRKPAKEETPIKCEDIFKPLPGQDQPSRTIMTTGVAGIGKTILTHKFTLDWAEGKANHDIHFTLPFTFRELNLLKEKEFSLMELLHHFFIQTKGIRRYDRFQVVFILDGLDECRLPLDFQNNPIWTDVTKSTSVDILLTNLIRGDLLPSARIWITTRPAAANQIPAECVDMVTEVRGFTDPQKEEYFRKRFREEPLASKIISHIKTSRSIHI
;
A
#
# COMPACT_ATOMS: atom_id res chain seq x y z
N MET A 1 -54.99 -31.64 -10.11
CA MET A 1 -54.09 -32.33 -9.18
C MET A 1 -52.77 -31.58 -9.15
N THR A 2 -52.56 -30.83 -8.08
CA THR A 2 -51.53 -29.81 -7.91
C THR A 2 -50.17 -30.47 -7.63
N ALA A 3 -49.19 -30.22 -8.49
CA ALA A 3 -47.82 -30.66 -8.28
C ALA A 3 -47.18 -29.82 -7.16
N CYS A 4 -46.68 -30.50 -6.12
CA CYS A 4 -45.98 -29.92 -4.99
C CYS A 4 -44.62 -29.38 -5.46
N MET A 5 -44.45 -28.06 -5.46
CA MET A 5 -43.13 -27.43 -5.61
C MET A 5 -42.34 -27.60 -4.30
N GLU A 6 -41.38 -28.51 -4.30
CA GLU A 6 -40.34 -28.57 -3.27
C GLU A 6 -39.45 -27.33 -3.38
N ASN A 7 -39.64 -26.38 -2.47
CA ASN A 7 -38.70 -25.30 -2.20
C ASN A 7 -37.38 -25.91 -1.68
N ARG A 8 -36.38 -26.06 -2.56
CA ARG A 8 -34.97 -26.24 -2.14
C ARG A 8 -34.52 -24.99 -1.39
N LYS A 9 -34.61 -25.02 -0.05
CA LYS A 9 -33.89 -24.08 0.81
C LYS A 9 -32.40 -24.25 0.56
N GLU A 10 -31.77 -23.28 -0.09
CA GLU A 10 -30.32 -23.10 -0.06
C GLU A 10 -29.86 -23.11 1.40
N THR A 11 -29.16 -24.16 1.81
CA THR A 11 -28.60 -24.27 3.16
C THR A 11 -27.59 -23.14 3.33
N VAL A 12 -27.94 -22.12 4.13
CA VAL A 12 -27.05 -20.98 4.41
C VAL A 12 -25.72 -21.53 4.93
N ARG A 13 -24.66 -21.41 4.11
CA ARG A 13 -23.31 -21.83 4.49
C ARG A 13 -22.90 -21.10 5.77
N SER A 14 -22.45 -21.87 6.75
CA SER A 14 -21.87 -21.35 8.00
C SER A 14 -20.62 -20.54 7.68
N LYS A 15 -20.24 -19.61 8.56
CA LYS A 15 -19.06 -18.76 8.40
C LYS A 15 -18.15 -18.99 9.60
N LEU A 16 -16.96 -19.55 9.35
CA LEU A 16 -16.07 -20.02 10.43
C LEU A 16 -15.45 -18.85 11.21
N LEU A 17 -15.03 -17.78 10.52
CA LEU A 17 -14.40 -16.62 11.15
C LEU A 17 -15.28 -15.35 11.03
N THR A 18 -15.55 -14.73 12.18
CA THR A 18 -16.47 -13.59 12.30
C THR A 18 -15.82 -12.35 12.89
N SER A 19 -16.35 -11.17 12.58
CA SER A 19 -15.95 -9.92 13.24
C SER A 19 -16.65 -9.69 14.58
N ARG A 20 -17.73 -10.43 14.88
CA ARG A 20 -18.57 -10.22 16.08
C ARG A 20 -18.11 -11.03 17.28
N ARG A 21 -17.70 -12.28 17.07
CA ARG A 21 -17.29 -13.20 18.13
C ARG A 21 -15.98 -13.89 17.76
N PRO A 22 -15.08 -14.10 18.74
CA PRO A 22 -13.88 -14.91 18.52
C PRO A 22 -14.24 -16.36 18.21
N THR A 23 -13.47 -16.97 17.32
CA THR A 23 -13.46 -18.40 17.00
C THR A 23 -12.19 -19.00 17.61
N THR A 24 -12.31 -20.16 18.26
CA THR A 24 -11.15 -20.91 18.73
C THR A 24 -10.76 -21.94 17.68
N ILE A 25 -9.50 -21.92 17.26
CA ILE A 25 -8.86 -23.00 16.52
C ILE A 25 -7.75 -23.60 17.36
N ALA A 26 -7.30 -24.80 17.01
CA ALA A 26 -6.24 -25.46 17.76
C ALA A 26 -5.40 -26.39 16.89
N THR A 27 -4.25 -26.80 17.40
CA THR A 27 -3.44 -27.90 16.87
C THR A 27 -2.99 -28.82 18.00
N TRP A 28 -2.87 -30.11 17.72
CA TRP A 28 -2.47 -31.13 18.69
C TRP A 28 -1.78 -32.31 18.00
N ASN A 29 -0.52 -32.57 18.33
CA ASN A 29 0.10 -33.86 18.04
C ASN A 29 -0.48 -34.92 19.00
N VAL A 30 -1.12 -35.95 18.46
CA VAL A 30 -1.87 -36.95 19.24
C VAL A 30 -1.20 -38.32 19.29
N ARG A 31 0.01 -38.43 18.72
CA ARG A 31 0.83 -39.65 18.58
C ARG A 31 0.23 -40.75 17.72
N THR A 32 -1.05 -41.05 17.84
CA THR A 32 -1.75 -42.02 16.99
C THR A 32 -3.27 -41.86 17.09
N MET A 33 -3.95 -42.05 15.97
CA MET A 33 -5.41 -42.12 15.89
C MET A 33 -5.94 -43.56 15.81
N TYR A 34 -5.09 -44.59 15.84
CA TYR A 34 -5.52 -46.00 15.83
C TYR A 34 -6.02 -46.51 17.19
N ALA A 35 -5.69 -45.82 18.28
CA ALA A 35 -6.18 -46.22 19.59
C ALA A 35 -7.72 -46.14 19.66
N GLY A 36 -8.35 -47.23 20.12
CA GLY A 36 -9.81 -47.30 20.26
C GLY A 36 -10.35 -46.15 21.12
N GLY A 37 -11.40 -45.47 20.63
CA GLY A 37 -12.01 -44.34 21.33
C GLY A 37 -11.26 -43.01 21.25
N LYS A 38 -10.02 -42.97 20.74
CA LYS A 38 -9.20 -41.74 20.66
C LYS A 38 -9.91 -40.59 19.96
N ALA A 39 -10.55 -40.86 18.82
CA ALA A 39 -11.29 -39.84 18.07
C ALA A 39 -12.46 -39.24 18.88
N ALA A 40 -13.13 -40.05 19.70
CA ALA A 40 -14.22 -39.58 20.57
C ALA A 40 -13.69 -38.72 21.73
N VAL A 41 -12.56 -39.11 22.35
CA VAL A 41 -11.89 -38.32 23.39
C VAL A 41 -11.49 -36.95 22.85
N ILE A 42 -10.86 -36.91 21.67
CA ILE A 42 -10.47 -35.64 21.02
C ILE A 42 -11.71 -34.79 20.69
N ALA A 43 -12.79 -35.39 20.21
CA ALA A 43 -14.03 -34.68 19.93
C ALA A 43 -14.67 -34.08 21.20
N GLU A 44 -14.61 -34.77 22.33
CA GLU A 44 -15.06 -34.23 23.62
C GLU A 44 -14.18 -33.07 24.09
N GLU A 45 -12.85 -33.16 23.95
CA GLU A 45 -11.94 -32.06 24.26
C GLU A 45 -12.17 -30.85 23.34
N MET A 46 -12.48 -31.07 22.05
CA MET A 46 -12.90 -29.99 21.15
C MET A 46 -14.15 -29.28 21.66
N LYS A 47 -15.17 -30.02 22.12
CA LYS A 47 -16.39 -29.43 22.70
C LYS A 47 -16.08 -28.66 23.99
N ARG A 48 -15.31 -29.26 24.89
CA ARG A 48 -14.91 -28.69 26.18
C ARG A 48 -14.23 -27.32 26.04
N TYR A 49 -13.36 -27.18 25.05
CA TYR A 49 -12.63 -25.93 24.78
C TYR A 49 -13.29 -25.03 23.71
N GLY A 50 -14.45 -25.42 23.18
CA GLY A 50 -15.17 -24.67 22.14
C GLY A 50 -14.36 -24.51 20.85
N ILE A 51 -13.63 -25.54 20.46
CA ILE A 51 -12.76 -25.55 19.28
C ILE A 51 -13.59 -25.82 18.04
N SER A 52 -13.54 -24.91 17.07
CA SER A 52 -14.28 -25.06 15.81
C SER A 52 -13.49 -25.87 14.76
N LEU A 53 -12.16 -25.73 14.76
CA LEU A 53 -11.23 -26.38 13.84
C LEU A 53 -9.99 -26.81 14.63
N LEU A 54 -9.71 -28.11 14.62
CA LEU A 54 -8.53 -28.71 15.25
C LEU A 54 -7.64 -29.35 14.19
N GLY A 55 -6.38 -28.95 14.11
CA GLY A 55 -5.36 -29.70 13.37
C GLY A 55 -4.77 -30.80 14.23
N LEU A 56 -4.48 -31.95 13.63
CA LEU A 56 -3.90 -33.11 14.28
C LEU A 56 -2.58 -33.47 13.62
N GLY A 57 -1.57 -33.76 14.43
CA GLY A 57 -0.28 -34.32 14.03
C GLY A 57 -0.10 -35.74 14.54
N GLU A 58 0.78 -36.50 13.89
CA GLU A 58 1.01 -37.93 14.13
C GLU A 58 -0.29 -38.75 14.20
N THR A 59 -1.17 -38.60 13.21
CA THR A 59 -2.37 -39.45 13.16
C THR A 59 -2.01 -40.91 12.87
N ARG A 60 -0.91 -41.13 12.13
CA ARG A 60 -0.40 -42.42 11.62
C ARG A 60 -1.35 -43.16 10.68
N TRP A 61 -2.50 -42.56 10.35
CA TRP A 61 -3.40 -43.11 9.35
C TRP A 61 -2.75 -43.08 7.98
N LEU A 62 -2.91 -44.16 7.22
CA LEU A 62 -2.50 -44.24 5.82
C LEU A 62 -3.55 -43.58 4.92
N GLN A 63 -3.14 -43.31 3.68
CA GLN A 63 -3.94 -42.71 2.63
C GLN A 63 -4.49 -41.33 3.01
N SER A 64 -5.38 -40.79 2.18
CA SER A 64 -6.09 -39.55 2.46
C SER A 64 -7.59 -39.76 2.30
N GLY A 65 -8.37 -39.03 3.08
CA GLY A 65 -9.82 -39.21 3.04
C GLY A 65 -10.58 -38.37 4.05
N GLN A 66 -11.87 -38.69 4.17
CA GLN A 66 -12.80 -38.03 5.07
C GLN A 66 -13.61 -39.07 5.86
N VAL A 67 -13.68 -38.88 7.18
CA VAL A 67 -14.50 -39.70 8.09
C VAL A 67 -15.44 -38.80 8.88
N LYS A 68 -16.68 -39.25 9.10
CA LYS A 68 -17.64 -38.54 9.97
C LYS A 68 -17.87 -39.33 11.25
N LEU A 69 -17.68 -38.68 12.40
CA LEU A 69 -17.91 -39.30 13.70
C LEU A 69 -19.41 -39.32 14.02
N ALA A 70 -19.82 -40.27 14.87
CA ALA A 70 -21.19 -40.38 15.35
C ALA A 70 -21.64 -39.12 16.13
N SER A 71 -20.71 -38.46 16.82
CA SER A 71 -20.89 -37.18 17.50
C SER A 71 -21.12 -35.99 16.55
N GLY A 72 -20.78 -36.16 15.27
CA GLY A 72 -21.12 -35.26 14.16
C GLY A 72 -19.95 -34.41 13.63
N GLU A 73 -18.78 -34.49 14.24
CA GLU A 73 -17.53 -33.92 13.73
C GLU A 73 -17.07 -34.64 12.46
N THR A 74 -16.33 -33.95 11.61
CA THR A 74 -15.75 -34.49 10.37
C THR A 74 -14.24 -34.45 10.45
N ILE A 75 -13.57 -35.56 10.16
CA ILE A 75 -12.10 -35.66 10.09
C ILE A 75 -11.69 -35.71 8.62
N LEU A 76 -10.80 -34.81 8.22
CA LEU A 76 -10.11 -34.82 6.92
C LEU A 76 -8.67 -35.21 7.18
N TYR A 77 -8.13 -36.24 6.54
CA TYR A 77 -6.79 -36.75 6.86
C TYR A 77 -5.92 -36.96 5.62
N SER A 78 -4.62 -36.91 5.84
CA SER A 78 -3.57 -37.12 4.86
C SER A 78 -2.40 -37.88 5.50
N GLY A 79 -2.11 -39.05 4.96
CA GLY A 79 -1.04 -39.95 5.38
C GLY A 79 -0.21 -40.45 4.19
N HIS A 80 0.61 -41.47 4.42
CA HIS A 80 1.37 -42.10 3.33
C HIS A 80 0.43 -42.75 2.30
N PRO A 81 0.69 -42.61 0.99
CA PRO A 81 -0.24 -43.05 -0.05
C PRO A 81 -0.30 -44.57 -0.23
N GLU A 82 0.78 -45.28 0.11
CA GLU A 82 0.89 -46.73 -0.05
C GLU A 82 0.37 -47.48 1.18
N ASP A 83 -0.36 -48.58 0.95
CA ASP A 83 -0.88 -49.43 2.03
C ASP A 83 0.23 -50.18 2.80
N SER A 84 1.39 -50.39 2.16
CA SER A 84 2.57 -51.00 2.75
C SER A 84 3.48 -50.02 3.49
N ALA A 85 3.17 -48.72 3.46
CA ALA A 85 3.99 -47.71 4.11
C ALA A 85 3.97 -47.86 5.64
N PRO A 86 5.04 -47.44 6.32
CA PRO A 86 5.06 -47.44 7.78
C PRO A 86 3.94 -46.55 8.35
N HIS A 87 3.35 -46.97 9.47
CA HIS A 87 2.39 -46.18 10.23
C HIS A 87 3.11 -45.08 11.03
N THR A 88 3.73 -44.15 10.31
CA THR A 88 4.43 -42.97 10.82
C THR A 88 3.76 -41.71 10.28
N GLU A 89 4.08 -40.56 10.88
CA GLU A 89 3.60 -39.25 10.40
C GLU A 89 2.05 -39.17 10.42
N GLY A 90 1.47 -38.48 9.43
CA GLY A 90 0.03 -38.33 9.27
C GLY A 90 -0.48 -37.03 9.90
N VAL A 91 -1.25 -36.28 9.12
CA VAL A 91 -1.88 -35.03 9.54
C VAL A 91 -3.36 -35.04 9.22
N ALA A 92 -4.14 -34.31 10.03
CA ALA A 92 -5.59 -34.21 9.80
C ALA A 92 -6.17 -32.88 10.30
N PHE A 93 -7.40 -32.60 9.86
CA PHE A 93 -8.29 -31.63 10.48
C PHE A 93 -9.50 -32.34 11.07
N MET A 94 -9.83 -32.09 12.34
CA MET A 94 -11.14 -32.40 12.91
C MET A 94 -11.99 -31.12 12.94
N LEU A 95 -13.17 -31.20 12.33
CA LEU A 95 -14.08 -30.09 12.06
C LEU A 95 -15.36 -30.22 12.88
N SER A 96 -15.72 -29.15 13.59
CA SER A 96 -17.08 -28.97 14.11
C SER A 96 -18.11 -28.94 12.98
N LYS A 97 -19.39 -29.11 13.31
CA LYS A 97 -20.50 -29.00 12.33
C LYS A 97 -20.49 -27.63 11.64
N GLU A 98 -20.16 -26.58 12.37
CA GLU A 98 -20.06 -25.21 11.87
C GLU A 98 -18.89 -25.03 10.91
N ALA A 99 -17.72 -25.60 11.23
CA ALA A 99 -16.54 -25.55 10.36
C ALA A 99 -16.74 -26.37 9.08
N GLN A 100 -17.36 -27.56 9.19
CA GLN A 100 -17.69 -28.38 8.03
C GLN A 100 -18.61 -27.64 7.05
N ARG A 101 -19.62 -26.93 7.56
CA ARG A 101 -20.53 -26.11 6.71
C ARG A 101 -19.83 -24.88 6.09
N ALA A 102 -18.72 -24.44 6.65
CA ALA A 102 -17.92 -23.32 6.14
C ALA A 102 -16.78 -23.77 5.21
N LEU A 103 -16.50 -25.07 5.12
CA LEU A 103 -15.45 -25.63 4.29
C LEU A 103 -15.73 -25.35 2.81
N ILE A 104 -14.74 -24.80 2.11
CA ILE A 104 -14.78 -24.51 0.67
C ILE A 104 -14.08 -25.64 -0.09
N SER A 105 -12.86 -25.97 0.32
CA SER A 105 -12.03 -27.03 -0.26
C SER A 105 -10.97 -27.48 0.75
N TRP A 106 -10.40 -28.65 0.53
CA TRP A 106 -9.24 -29.14 1.25
C TRP A 106 -8.38 -30.00 0.33
N GLU A 107 -7.08 -30.07 0.61
CA GLU A 107 -6.09 -30.74 -0.22
C GLU A 107 -5.11 -31.53 0.67
N PRO A 108 -5.00 -32.86 0.50
CA PRO A 108 -3.95 -33.67 1.12
C PRO A 108 -2.65 -33.51 0.31
N ILE A 109 -1.69 -32.76 0.82
CA ILE A 109 -0.45 -32.49 0.08
C ILE A 109 0.50 -33.70 0.18
N ASN A 110 0.72 -34.18 1.40
CA ASN A 110 1.48 -35.39 1.71
C ASN A 110 1.19 -35.81 3.17
N SER A 111 1.91 -36.80 3.68
CA SER A 111 1.80 -37.30 5.05
C SER A 111 2.13 -36.28 6.14
N ARG A 112 2.75 -35.14 5.79
CA ARG A 112 3.19 -34.09 6.71
C ARG A 112 2.42 -32.77 6.56
N ILE A 113 1.68 -32.56 5.48
CA ILE A 113 0.99 -31.30 5.19
C ILE A 113 -0.42 -31.57 4.63
N ILE A 114 -1.41 -30.93 5.25
CA ILE A 114 -2.80 -30.87 4.77
C ILE A 114 -3.28 -29.43 4.80
N THR A 115 -4.03 -29.01 3.78
CA THR A 115 -4.57 -27.65 3.70
C THR A 115 -6.09 -27.65 3.59
N ALA A 116 -6.73 -26.64 4.17
CA ALA A 116 -8.17 -26.45 4.06
C ALA A 116 -8.52 -24.95 3.94
N LYS A 117 -9.47 -24.64 3.06
CA LYS A 117 -9.99 -23.28 2.83
C LYS A 117 -11.42 -23.18 3.36
N PHE A 118 -11.70 -22.14 4.14
CA PHE A 118 -12.98 -21.91 4.79
C PHE A 118 -13.54 -20.52 4.47
N GLN A 119 -14.86 -20.44 4.40
CA GLN A 119 -15.58 -19.19 4.20
C GLN A 119 -15.59 -18.37 5.49
N THR A 120 -15.23 -17.08 5.37
CA THR A 120 -15.36 -16.12 6.46
C THR A 120 -16.67 -15.32 6.34
N THR A 121 -16.99 -14.54 7.37
CA THR A 121 -18.11 -13.59 7.30
C THR A 121 -17.99 -12.56 6.18
N HIS A 122 -16.77 -12.25 5.74
CA HIS A 122 -16.50 -11.31 4.66
C HIS A 122 -16.38 -12.05 3.31
N LYS A 123 -17.33 -11.83 2.39
CA LYS A 123 -17.48 -12.59 1.13
C LYS A 123 -16.24 -12.66 0.23
N LYS A 124 -15.28 -11.74 0.38
CA LYS A 124 -14.07 -11.62 -0.46
C LYS A 124 -12.77 -12.08 0.22
N ILE A 125 -12.86 -12.60 1.44
CA ILE A 125 -11.70 -13.02 2.24
C ILE A 125 -12.00 -14.42 2.73
N ASN A 126 -11.19 -15.40 2.33
CA ASN A 126 -11.26 -16.75 2.86
C ASN A 126 -10.21 -16.93 3.96
N LEU A 127 -10.40 -17.98 4.76
CA LEU A 127 -9.42 -18.46 5.72
C LEU A 127 -8.77 -19.73 5.14
N GLN A 128 -7.47 -19.71 4.90
CA GLN A 128 -6.69 -20.89 4.56
C GLN A 128 -5.93 -21.34 5.80
N VAL A 129 -6.07 -22.61 6.15
CA VAL A 129 -5.38 -23.23 7.28
C VAL A 129 -4.52 -24.36 6.76
N ILE A 130 -3.26 -24.36 7.16
CA ILE A 130 -2.23 -25.33 6.80
C ILE A 130 -1.83 -26.03 8.08
N GLN A 131 -2.10 -27.32 8.19
CA GLN A 131 -1.66 -28.15 9.31
C GLN A 131 -0.40 -28.92 8.88
N CYS A 132 0.63 -28.86 9.73
CA CYS A 132 1.94 -29.43 9.48
C CYS A 132 2.40 -30.40 10.57
N TYR A 133 3.25 -31.34 10.17
CA TYR A 133 4.12 -32.12 11.03
C TYR A 133 5.55 -32.11 10.45
N ALA A 134 6.37 -31.17 10.91
CA ALA A 134 7.70 -30.94 10.33
C ALA A 134 8.72 -32.03 10.74
N PRO A 135 9.78 -32.26 9.94
CA PRO A 135 10.86 -33.17 10.31
C PRO A 135 11.54 -32.77 11.63
N THR A 136 12.03 -33.76 12.38
CA THR A 136 12.73 -33.53 13.64
C THR A 136 14.08 -32.84 13.43
N ASN A 137 14.66 -32.29 14.49
CA ASN A 137 15.94 -31.58 14.39
C ASN A 137 17.11 -32.49 13.96
N ASP A 138 17.00 -33.81 14.19
CA ASP A 138 18.04 -34.80 13.85
C ASP A 138 17.87 -35.42 12.46
N THR A 139 16.80 -35.06 11.74
CA THR A 139 16.61 -35.46 10.34
C THR A 139 17.64 -34.74 9.46
N ASP A 140 18.07 -35.35 8.36
CA ASP A 140 18.97 -34.75 7.38
C ASP A 140 18.42 -33.45 6.78
N ASP A 141 19.32 -32.59 6.32
CA ASP A 141 18.96 -31.28 5.77
C ASP A 141 18.17 -31.38 4.46
N GLU A 142 18.37 -32.43 3.66
CA GLU A 142 17.65 -32.61 2.39
C GLU A 142 16.15 -32.80 2.65
N THR A 143 15.78 -33.67 3.58
CA THR A 143 14.39 -33.90 3.98
C THR A 143 13.76 -32.63 4.57
N LYS A 144 14.52 -31.86 5.36
CA LYS A 144 14.05 -30.57 5.90
C LYS A 144 13.81 -29.56 4.77
N ASP A 145 14.73 -29.46 3.83
CA ASP A 145 14.64 -28.54 2.69
C ASP A 145 13.46 -28.90 1.79
N GLN A 146 13.23 -30.19 1.52
CA GLN A 146 12.07 -30.67 0.78
C GLN A 146 10.75 -30.24 1.46
N PHE A 147 10.66 -30.40 2.79
CA PHE A 147 9.49 -29.96 3.55
C PHE A 147 9.26 -28.44 3.44
N TYR A 148 10.31 -27.63 3.66
CA TYR A 148 10.19 -26.17 3.61
C TYR A 148 9.94 -25.64 2.19
N ASN A 149 10.48 -26.27 1.15
CA ASN A 149 10.21 -25.94 -0.25
C ASN A 149 8.74 -26.23 -0.64
N GLN A 150 8.20 -27.36 -0.18
CA GLN A 150 6.79 -27.67 -0.37
C GLN A 150 5.90 -26.66 0.36
N LEU A 151 6.23 -26.34 1.62
CA LEU A 151 5.51 -25.33 2.39
C LEU A 151 5.58 -23.95 1.73
N TYR A 152 6.74 -23.56 1.21
CA TYR A 152 6.92 -22.31 0.46
C TYR A 152 5.99 -22.25 -0.75
N THR A 153 5.92 -23.33 -1.54
CA THR A 153 5.04 -23.40 -2.72
C THR A 153 3.58 -23.18 -2.35
N ILE A 154 3.10 -23.83 -1.29
CA ILE A 154 1.73 -23.66 -0.77
C ILE A 154 1.48 -22.22 -0.32
N LEU A 155 2.45 -21.61 0.37
CA LEU A 155 2.33 -20.24 0.86
C LEU A 155 2.36 -19.20 -0.28
N GLN A 156 3.01 -19.49 -1.41
CA GLN A 156 3.05 -18.61 -2.58
C GLN A 156 1.77 -18.67 -3.44
N ASP A 157 1.06 -19.79 -3.47
CA ASP A 157 -0.22 -19.96 -4.20
C ASP A 157 -1.42 -19.20 -3.56
N ARG A 158 -1.13 -18.17 -2.76
CA ARG A 158 -2.14 -17.42 -2.01
C ARG A 158 -2.74 -16.28 -2.82
N LYS A 159 -4.04 -16.07 -2.66
CA LYS A 159 -4.69 -14.79 -3.00
C LYS A 159 -4.36 -13.79 -1.91
N GLY A 160 -3.66 -12.68 -2.21
CA GLY A 160 -3.20 -11.68 -1.22
C GLY A 160 -4.27 -10.99 -0.34
N LYS A 161 -5.55 -11.37 -0.47
CA LYS A 161 -6.67 -10.93 0.37
C LYS A 161 -7.00 -11.91 1.49
N ASP A 162 -6.65 -13.18 1.35
CA ASP A 162 -7.04 -14.26 2.26
C ASP A 162 -6.19 -14.25 3.54
N ILE A 163 -6.76 -14.83 4.60
CA ILE A 163 -6.11 -15.00 5.89
C ILE A 163 -5.43 -16.36 5.86
N ILE A 164 -4.15 -16.38 6.20
CA ILE A 164 -3.38 -17.63 6.30
C ILE A 164 -3.09 -17.92 7.75
N ILE A 165 -3.35 -19.16 8.12
CA ILE A 165 -2.91 -19.76 9.38
C ILE A 165 -2.04 -20.96 9.04
N LEU A 166 -0.80 -20.93 9.52
CA LEU A 166 0.09 -22.08 9.52
C LEU A 166 0.13 -22.60 10.95
N MET A 167 -0.17 -23.88 11.16
CA MET A 167 -0.14 -24.46 12.49
C MET A 167 0.31 -25.92 12.47
N GLY A 168 0.75 -26.42 13.61
CA GLY A 168 1.19 -27.80 13.75
C GLY A 168 2.39 -27.94 14.66
N ASP A 169 2.87 -29.17 14.72
CA ASP A 169 4.16 -29.49 15.34
C ASP A 169 5.25 -29.20 14.30
N MET A 170 6.01 -28.15 14.57
CA MET A 170 7.09 -27.71 13.68
C MET A 170 8.45 -28.23 14.11
N ASN A 171 8.53 -29.01 15.21
CA ASN A 171 9.79 -29.47 15.79
C ASN A 171 10.83 -28.34 15.98
N ALA A 172 10.35 -27.11 16.21
CA ALA A 172 11.14 -25.89 16.14
C ALA A 172 11.06 -25.11 17.45
N LYS A 173 12.20 -24.93 18.13
CA LYS A 173 12.31 -24.07 19.32
C LYS A 173 12.77 -22.70 18.87
N ILE A 174 11.95 -21.67 19.06
CA ILE A 174 12.28 -20.30 18.64
C ILE A 174 12.85 -19.45 19.78
N GLY A 175 12.51 -19.75 21.04
CA GLY A 175 12.97 -18.98 22.20
C GLY A 175 12.43 -17.55 22.27
N GLY A 176 13.02 -16.73 23.15
CA GLY A 176 12.60 -15.34 23.38
C GLY A 176 13.45 -14.26 22.70
N ASN A 177 14.60 -14.63 22.10
CA ASN A 177 15.45 -13.69 21.37
C ASN A 177 14.91 -13.50 19.95
N ASN A 178 14.45 -12.29 19.64
CA ASN A 178 13.83 -11.98 18.35
C ASN A 178 14.67 -11.08 17.44
N ASN A 179 15.96 -10.91 17.72
CA ASN A 179 16.85 -10.09 16.91
C ASN A 179 16.87 -10.60 15.46
N GLY A 180 16.56 -9.73 14.49
CA GLY A 180 16.46 -10.08 13.07
C GLY A 180 15.12 -10.69 12.65
N PHE A 181 14.22 -10.99 13.59
CA PHE A 181 12.89 -11.55 13.35
C PHE A 181 11.76 -10.71 13.97
N GLU A 182 12.04 -9.48 14.40
CA GLU A 182 11.10 -8.58 15.10
C GLU A 182 9.74 -8.40 14.39
N PRO A 183 9.64 -8.37 13.04
CA PRO A 183 8.36 -8.22 12.35
C PRO A 183 7.42 -9.41 12.53
N VAL A 184 7.94 -10.60 12.84
CA VAL A 184 7.20 -11.87 12.86
C VAL A 184 7.24 -12.58 14.21
N MET A 185 8.21 -12.25 15.06
CA MET A 185 8.46 -12.93 16.32
C MET A 185 8.48 -11.92 17.49
N GLY A 186 7.73 -12.23 18.54
CA GLY A 186 7.78 -11.52 19.81
C GLY A 186 8.85 -12.09 20.75
N ARG A 187 8.88 -11.61 21.99
CA ARG A 187 9.90 -11.97 22.99
C ARG A 187 9.44 -13.01 24.02
N GLU A 188 8.23 -13.54 23.84
CA GLU A 188 7.59 -14.41 24.82
C GLU A 188 7.81 -15.90 24.59
N GLY A 189 8.57 -16.30 23.56
CA GLY A 189 8.84 -17.71 23.29
C GLY A 189 9.66 -18.38 24.40
N LEU A 190 9.47 -19.69 24.54
CA LEU A 190 10.10 -20.50 25.59
C LEU A 190 11.42 -21.13 25.10
N GLY A 191 12.44 -21.13 25.97
CA GLY A 191 13.72 -21.82 25.72
C GLY A 191 14.68 -21.05 24.81
N THR A 192 15.63 -21.79 24.21
CA THR A 192 16.66 -21.27 23.31
C THR A 192 16.40 -21.74 21.88
N MET A 193 16.70 -20.89 20.91
CA MET A 193 16.52 -21.20 19.49
C MET A 193 17.38 -22.41 19.08
N ASN A 194 16.79 -23.37 18.36
CA ASN A 194 17.52 -24.47 17.71
C ASN A 194 17.57 -24.28 16.18
N ALA A 195 18.28 -25.16 15.46
CA ALA A 195 18.43 -25.08 14.01
C ALA A 195 17.06 -25.12 13.27
N ASN A 196 16.14 -25.99 13.69
CA ASN A 196 14.78 -25.98 13.17
C ASN A 196 14.03 -24.66 13.49
N GLY A 197 14.31 -24.06 14.65
CA GLY A 197 13.81 -22.75 15.07
C GLY A 197 14.22 -21.63 14.13
N GLU A 198 15.50 -21.58 13.75
CA GLU A 198 16.02 -20.61 12.80
C GLU A 198 15.38 -20.78 11.41
N ARG A 199 15.33 -22.01 10.88
CA ARG A 199 14.66 -22.32 9.61
C ARG A 199 13.18 -21.92 9.63
N PHE A 200 12.48 -22.22 10.73
CA PHE A 200 11.07 -21.88 10.89
C PHE A 200 10.84 -20.37 10.98
N ALA A 201 11.67 -19.66 11.75
CA ALA A 201 11.60 -18.21 11.90
C ALA A 201 11.88 -17.49 10.57
N ALA A 202 12.90 -17.95 9.81
CA ALA A 202 13.20 -17.47 8.46
C ALA A 202 12.03 -17.70 7.50
N ALA A 203 11.48 -18.92 7.46
CA ALA A 203 10.32 -19.23 6.62
C ALA A 203 9.10 -18.35 6.97
N CYS A 204 8.88 -18.06 8.25
CA CYS A 204 7.85 -17.13 8.71
C CYS A 204 8.12 -15.69 8.28
N ALA A 205 9.37 -15.21 8.38
CA ALA A 205 9.79 -13.88 7.96
C ALA A 205 9.54 -13.67 6.46
N ASP A 206 10.02 -14.59 5.62
CA ASP A 206 9.87 -14.53 4.15
C ASP A 206 8.41 -14.53 3.71
N ASN A 207 7.55 -15.22 4.47
CA ASN A 207 6.13 -15.32 4.18
C ASN A 207 5.24 -14.33 4.95
N ASN A 208 5.84 -13.41 5.72
CA ASN A 208 5.13 -12.45 6.56
C ASN A 208 4.09 -13.15 7.47
N LEU A 209 4.50 -14.19 8.19
CA LEU A 209 3.70 -14.93 9.15
C LEU A 209 4.16 -14.61 10.57
N VAL A 210 3.27 -14.10 11.42
CA VAL A 210 3.56 -13.80 12.82
C VAL A 210 3.40 -15.06 13.66
N ILE A 211 4.41 -15.42 14.45
CA ILE A 211 4.45 -16.60 15.31
C ILE A 211 3.73 -16.33 16.63
N GLY A 212 2.48 -16.75 16.73
CA GLY A 212 1.59 -16.36 17.83
C GLY A 212 2.09 -16.75 19.23
N GLY A 213 2.71 -17.92 19.35
CA GLY A 213 3.26 -18.42 20.62
C GLY A 213 4.40 -17.57 21.21
N SER A 214 4.99 -16.66 20.42
CA SER A 214 6.05 -15.73 20.85
C SER A 214 5.53 -14.33 21.19
N VAL A 215 4.26 -14.03 20.93
CA VAL A 215 3.69 -12.66 21.02
C VAL A 215 2.97 -12.41 22.34
N PHE A 216 2.33 -13.43 22.90
CA PHE A 216 1.47 -13.27 24.07
C PHE A 216 2.20 -13.66 25.36
N GLN A 217 2.15 -12.77 26.34
CA GLN A 217 2.73 -13.02 27.65
C GLN A 217 1.87 -14.02 28.44
N HIS A 218 2.49 -15.13 28.81
CA HIS A 218 1.87 -16.21 29.59
C HIS A 218 2.89 -16.82 30.56
N LYS A 219 2.40 -17.55 31.56
CA LYS A 219 3.27 -18.42 32.39
C LYS A 219 3.83 -19.57 31.52
N ASN A 220 5.03 -20.06 31.82
CA ASN A 220 5.69 -21.13 31.03
C ASN A 220 4.83 -22.37 30.84
N ILE A 221 4.03 -22.73 31.85
CA ILE A 221 3.06 -23.84 31.80
C ILE A 221 1.97 -23.69 30.71
N HIS A 222 1.84 -22.51 30.12
CA HIS A 222 0.90 -22.19 29.05
C HIS A 222 1.61 -21.88 27.72
N LYS A 223 2.94 -21.98 27.70
CA LYS A 223 3.82 -21.83 26.54
C LYS A 223 4.41 -23.17 26.10
N ALA A 224 4.78 -24.04 27.05
CA ALA A 224 5.23 -25.39 26.77
C ALA A 224 4.13 -26.20 26.08
N THR A 225 4.48 -26.84 24.96
CA THR A 225 3.58 -27.65 24.13
C THR A 225 3.98 -29.12 24.09
N TRP A 226 5.18 -29.46 24.55
CA TRP A 226 5.68 -30.83 24.62
C TRP A 226 6.41 -31.07 25.93
N VAL A 227 6.26 -32.27 26.47
CA VAL A 227 6.94 -32.75 27.68
C VAL A 227 7.66 -34.05 27.35
N SER A 228 8.93 -34.16 27.76
CA SER A 228 9.70 -35.39 27.54
C SER A 228 9.10 -36.60 28.25
N PRO A 229 9.35 -37.83 27.76
CA PRO A 229 8.82 -39.05 28.37
C PRO A 229 9.24 -39.27 29.83
N ASP A 230 10.38 -38.72 30.24
CA ASP A 230 10.87 -38.74 31.63
C ASP A 230 10.30 -37.60 32.49
N HIS A 231 9.45 -36.74 31.92
CA HIS A 231 8.82 -35.57 32.54
C HIS A 231 9.78 -34.49 33.06
N THR A 232 11.03 -34.46 32.57
CA THR A 232 12.05 -33.50 33.04
C THR A 232 12.16 -32.25 32.16
N THR A 233 11.84 -32.37 30.87
CA THR A 233 12.09 -31.34 29.86
C THR A 233 10.77 -30.88 29.23
N GLU A 234 10.55 -29.58 29.22
CA GLU A 234 9.41 -28.95 28.55
C GLU A 234 9.90 -28.08 27.39
N ASN A 235 9.25 -28.18 26.22
CA ASN A 235 9.60 -27.39 25.04
C ASN A 235 8.36 -26.77 24.39
N GLN A 236 8.57 -25.68 23.64
CA GLN A 236 7.58 -25.09 22.75
C GLN A 236 7.97 -25.42 21.30
N ILE A 237 7.33 -26.42 20.73
CA ILE A 237 7.60 -26.93 19.37
C ILE A 237 6.35 -26.97 18.47
N ASP A 238 5.17 -26.85 19.07
CA ASP A 238 3.92 -26.63 18.36
C ASP A 238 3.68 -25.13 18.22
N HIS A 239 3.30 -24.70 17.01
CA HIS A 239 3.13 -23.29 16.70
C HIS A 239 1.80 -23.03 15.99
N ILE A 240 1.25 -21.83 16.22
CA ILE A 240 0.16 -21.27 15.42
C ILE A 240 0.61 -19.89 14.95
N CYS A 241 0.74 -19.74 13.64
CA CYS A 241 1.15 -18.53 12.97
C CYS A 241 0.00 -17.92 12.17
N ILE A 242 0.00 -16.61 12.02
CA ILE A 242 -0.99 -15.87 11.23
C ILE A 242 -0.33 -14.89 10.28
N SER A 243 -0.84 -14.74 9.07
CA SER A 243 -0.44 -13.67 8.15
C SER A 243 -0.38 -12.29 8.85
N GLN A 244 0.76 -11.60 8.71
CA GLN A 244 1.10 -10.37 9.44
C GLN A 244 0.08 -9.25 9.23
N LYS A 245 -0.46 -9.16 8.02
CA LYS A 245 -1.59 -8.27 7.68
C LYS A 245 -2.79 -8.40 8.61
N PHE A 246 -3.03 -9.62 9.13
CA PHE A 246 -4.12 -9.96 10.01
C PHE A 246 -3.66 -10.21 11.46
N ARG A 247 -2.43 -9.85 11.85
CA ARG A 247 -1.88 -10.11 13.19
C ARG A 247 -2.80 -9.69 14.35
N HIS A 248 -3.52 -8.58 14.20
CA HIS A 248 -4.46 -8.08 15.22
C HIS A 248 -5.74 -8.92 15.35
N SER A 249 -6.01 -9.80 14.40
CA SER A 249 -7.10 -10.77 14.45
C SER A 249 -6.78 -11.93 15.40
N LEU A 250 -5.49 -12.20 15.65
CA LEU A 250 -5.06 -13.16 16.65
C LEU A 250 -5.13 -12.49 18.03
N LEU A 251 -5.96 -13.03 18.92
CA LEU A 251 -6.24 -12.46 20.24
C LEU A 251 -5.47 -13.13 21.37
N ASP A 252 -5.16 -14.41 21.21
CA ASP A 252 -4.44 -15.22 22.20
C ASP A 252 -3.91 -16.49 21.53
N VAL A 253 -2.75 -16.98 21.98
CA VAL A 253 -2.23 -18.32 21.68
C VAL A 253 -1.74 -18.93 22.99
N ARG A 254 -2.24 -20.13 23.33
CA ARG A 254 -2.05 -20.72 24.65
C ARG A 254 -2.16 -22.24 24.67
N ALA A 255 -1.22 -22.90 25.34
CA ALA A 255 -1.25 -24.33 25.63
C ALA A 255 -2.24 -24.67 26.78
N ARG A 256 -3.01 -25.74 26.60
CA ARG A 256 -4.08 -26.20 27.51
C ARG A 256 -3.65 -27.48 28.23
N ARG A 257 -2.96 -27.35 29.36
CA ARG A 257 -2.50 -28.52 30.15
C ARG A 257 -3.60 -29.42 30.72
N GLY A 258 -4.84 -28.93 30.79
CA GLY A 258 -5.97 -29.72 31.27
C GLY A 258 -6.65 -30.56 30.18
N ALA A 259 -6.22 -30.41 28.92
CA ALA A 259 -6.66 -31.25 27.82
C ALA A 259 -5.85 -32.55 27.85
N ASP A 260 -6.53 -33.69 27.72
CA ASP A 260 -5.88 -35.00 27.74
C ASP A 260 -6.38 -35.86 26.58
N ALA A 261 -5.44 -36.36 25.80
CA ALA A 261 -5.68 -37.39 24.79
C ALA A 261 -4.65 -38.51 24.91
N GLY A 262 -3.92 -38.64 26.03
CA GLY A 262 -2.81 -39.57 26.16
C GLY A 262 -1.66 -39.23 25.21
N SER A 263 -1.29 -37.95 25.14
CA SER A 263 -0.19 -37.43 24.34
C SER A 263 0.85 -36.76 25.25
N ASP A 264 2.11 -36.82 24.85
CA ASP A 264 3.21 -36.03 25.40
C ASP A 264 3.19 -34.56 24.93
N HIS A 265 2.32 -34.25 23.97
CA HIS A 265 2.01 -32.88 23.57
C HIS A 265 0.76 -32.33 24.26
N HIS A 266 0.79 -31.04 24.55
CA HIS A 266 -0.36 -30.27 25.01
C HIS A 266 -1.09 -29.62 23.84
N LEU A 267 -2.43 -29.63 23.92
CA LEU A 267 -3.30 -28.92 22.99
C LEU A 267 -2.96 -27.42 22.94
N LEU A 268 -2.56 -26.92 21.77
CA LEU A 268 -2.26 -25.51 21.54
C LEU A 268 -3.48 -24.83 20.91
N THR A 269 -4.04 -23.83 21.59
CA THR A 269 -5.24 -23.10 21.12
C THR A 269 -4.89 -21.69 20.67
N ALA A 270 -5.56 -21.21 19.64
CA ALA A 270 -5.56 -19.81 19.21
C ALA A 270 -6.98 -19.25 19.20
N LYS A 271 -7.17 -18.08 19.81
CA LYS A 271 -8.42 -17.30 19.72
C LYS A 271 -8.28 -16.27 18.62
N ILE A 272 -9.21 -16.30 17.64
CA ILE A 272 -9.12 -15.47 16.44
C ILE A 272 -10.44 -14.76 16.21
N GLN A 273 -10.40 -13.45 15.99
CA GLN A 273 -11.56 -12.66 15.61
C GLN A 273 -11.22 -11.81 14.39
N LEU A 274 -12.04 -11.86 13.35
CA LEU A 274 -11.77 -11.12 12.13
C LEU A 274 -11.74 -9.61 12.40
N LYS A 275 -10.55 -9.01 12.39
CA LYS A 275 -10.37 -7.57 12.46
C LYS A 275 -9.91 -7.04 11.12
N LEU A 276 -10.82 -6.37 10.42
CA LEU A 276 -10.51 -5.68 9.17
C LEU A 276 -10.06 -4.25 9.50
N LYS A 277 -8.77 -3.96 9.26
CA LYS A 277 -8.28 -2.59 9.30
C LYS A 277 -8.77 -1.85 8.05
N ARG A 278 -9.34 -0.65 8.21
CA ARG A 278 -9.58 0.26 7.07
C ARG A 278 -8.22 0.60 6.47
N MET A 279 -7.96 0.13 5.25
CA MET A 279 -6.65 0.25 4.59
C MET A 279 -6.36 1.72 4.25
N LYS A 280 -5.57 2.41 5.07
CA LYS A 280 -4.86 3.67 4.71
C LYS A 280 -3.69 3.42 3.71
N HIS A 281 -3.30 2.16 3.49
CA HIS A 281 -2.11 1.80 2.70
C HIS A 281 -2.26 2.00 1.19
N ARG A 282 -3.48 2.00 0.63
CA ARG A 282 -3.66 2.23 -0.82
C ARG A 282 -3.39 3.68 -1.21
N GLU A 283 -3.79 4.62 -0.38
CA GLU A 283 -3.61 6.06 -0.61
C GLU A 283 -2.12 6.41 -0.54
N VAL A 284 -1.41 5.89 0.48
CA VAL A 284 0.06 6.02 0.62
C VAL A 284 0.80 5.37 -0.55
N GLN A 285 0.38 4.18 -0.99
CA GLN A 285 1.00 3.53 -2.15
C GLN A 285 0.76 4.32 -3.45
N CYS A 286 -0.45 4.83 -3.67
CA CYS A 286 -0.74 5.69 -4.82
C CYS A 286 0.09 6.97 -4.78
N GLN A 287 0.26 7.57 -3.60
CA GLN A 287 1.12 8.73 -3.40
C GLN A 287 2.58 8.42 -3.73
N HIS A 288 3.10 7.28 -3.27
CA HIS A 288 4.47 6.86 -3.62
C HIS A 288 4.63 6.62 -5.12
N ASN A 289 3.68 5.92 -5.74
CA ASN A 289 3.72 5.59 -7.17
C ASN A 289 3.66 6.85 -8.05
N ILE A 290 2.80 7.81 -7.72
CA ILE A 290 2.72 9.05 -8.49
C ILE A 290 3.98 9.90 -8.29
N LYS A 291 4.53 9.98 -7.08
CA LYS A 291 5.82 10.66 -6.83
C LYS A 291 6.93 10.06 -7.69
N SER A 292 7.08 8.74 -7.69
CA SER A 292 8.07 8.05 -8.54
C SER A 292 7.87 8.33 -10.04
N HIS A 293 6.62 8.34 -10.51
CA HIS A 293 6.33 8.64 -11.91
C HIS A 293 6.70 10.08 -12.29
N LEU A 294 6.35 11.05 -11.44
CA LEU A 294 6.62 12.46 -11.69
C LEU A 294 8.12 12.78 -11.57
N MET A 295 8.83 12.12 -10.65
CA MET A 295 10.30 12.16 -10.61
C MET A 295 10.88 11.69 -11.95
N GLN A 296 10.44 10.55 -12.48
CA GLN A 296 10.94 10.08 -13.77
C GLN A 296 10.57 11.02 -14.94
N LYS A 297 9.37 11.62 -14.92
CA LYS A 297 8.88 12.53 -15.97
C LYS A 297 9.66 13.86 -16.00
N PHE A 298 9.95 14.45 -14.84
CA PHE A 298 10.48 15.82 -14.76
C PHE A 298 11.95 15.93 -14.35
N ARG A 299 12.58 14.85 -13.89
CA ARG A 299 14.00 14.88 -13.48
C ARG A 299 14.93 15.17 -14.65
N ARG A 300 14.66 14.64 -15.83
CA ARG A 300 15.51 14.82 -17.02
C ARG A 300 14.84 15.75 -18.02
N VAL A 301 15.45 16.91 -18.25
CA VAL A 301 14.92 17.96 -19.13
C VAL A 301 15.98 18.34 -20.16
N PHE A 302 15.56 18.82 -21.34
CA PHE A 302 16.48 19.34 -22.35
C PHE A 302 16.78 20.82 -22.07
N GLU A 303 18.07 21.15 -22.03
CA GLU A 303 18.52 22.54 -21.88
C GLU A 303 18.74 23.17 -23.27
N GLY A 304 17.81 24.01 -23.72
CA GLY A 304 17.87 24.69 -25.03
C GLY A 304 17.25 23.89 -26.18
N ILE A 305 17.89 23.88 -27.36
CA ILE A 305 17.38 23.15 -28.54
C ILE A 305 17.58 21.64 -28.32
N ALA A 306 16.50 20.87 -28.38
CA ALA A 306 16.51 19.43 -28.17
C ALA A 306 17.48 18.72 -29.14
N LYS A 307 18.55 18.14 -28.62
CA LYS A 307 19.42 17.19 -29.33
C LYS A 307 19.19 15.79 -28.76
N ALA A 308 18.98 14.81 -29.63
CA ALA A 308 18.71 13.43 -29.22
C ALA A 308 19.84 12.91 -28.30
N GLY A 309 19.47 12.42 -27.11
CA GLY A 309 20.40 11.82 -26.13
C GLY A 309 21.05 12.76 -25.10
N GLN A 310 20.78 14.08 -25.13
CA GLN A 310 21.39 15.06 -24.21
C GLN A 310 20.38 15.64 -23.20
N SER A 311 19.75 14.80 -22.37
CA SER A 311 18.94 15.29 -21.24
C SER A 311 19.81 15.49 -20.00
N THR A 312 19.71 16.65 -19.34
CA THR A 312 20.39 16.96 -18.07
C THR A 312 19.44 16.83 -16.89
N ASP A 313 19.97 16.56 -15.69
CA ASP A 313 19.14 16.57 -14.47
C ASP A 313 18.70 18.01 -14.20
N LEU A 314 17.40 18.23 -14.00
CA LEU A 314 16.84 19.56 -13.78
C LEU A 314 17.53 20.27 -12.61
N ASN A 315 17.88 19.54 -11.56
CA ASN A 315 18.55 20.12 -10.39
C ASN A 315 19.97 20.62 -10.70
N ASP A 316 20.63 20.09 -11.74
CA ASP A 316 22.00 20.47 -12.10
C ASP A 316 22.07 21.87 -12.73
N PHE A 317 21.04 22.26 -13.49
CA PHE A 317 21.03 23.54 -14.22
C PHE A 317 19.96 24.52 -13.71
N TYR A 318 19.01 24.08 -12.87
CA TYR A 318 17.98 24.97 -12.34
C TYR A 318 18.61 26.09 -11.53
N THR A 319 18.25 27.32 -11.90
CA THR A 319 18.58 28.55 -11.17
C THR A 319 17.27 29.17 -10.74
N GLU A 320 17.19 29.64 -9.50
CA GLU A 320 15.95 30.20 -8.96
C GLU A 320 15.51 31.42 -9.79
N LEU A 321 14.21 31.47 -10.13
CA LEU A 321 13.64 32.56 -10.92
C LEU A 321 13.15 33.66 -9.97
N PHE A 322 13.29 34.91 -10.39
CA PHE A 322 12.72 36.05 -9.67
C PHE A 322 11.21 36.14 -9.95
N ILE A 323 10.42 35.89 -8.90
CA ILE A 323 8.95 35.90 -8.93
C ILE A 323 8.46 36.97 -7.97
N THR A 324 7.46 37.74 -8.39
CA THR A 324 6.87 38.83 -7.59
C THR A 324 5.35 38.73 -7.61
N GLU A 325 4.70 39.19 -6.54
CA GLU A 325 3.26 39.39 -6.53
C GLU A 325 2.87 40.62 -7.36
N ARG A 326 1.76 40.53 -8.08
CA ARG A 326 1.16 41.66 -8.79
C ARG A 326 -0.18 42.03 -8.16
N ILE A 327 -0.44 43.33 -8.04
CA ILE A 327 -1.74 43.84 -7.56
C ILE A 327 -2.83 43.45 -8.57
N SER A 328 -3.91 42.82 -8.07
CA SER A 328 -5.02 42.17 -8.80
C SER A 328 -5.79 43.06 -9.82
N GLY A 329 -5.45 44.35 -9.97
CA GLY A 329 -6.12 45.29 -10.89
C GLY A 329 -5.41 45.55 -12.24
N GLU A 330 -4.15 45.12 -12.43
CA GLU A 330 -3.35 45.44 -13.62
C GLU A 330 -3.24 44.27 -14.63
N VAL A 331 -4.37 43.67 -15.02
CA VAL A 331 -4.39 42.72 -16.15
C VAL A 331 -4.28 43.52 -17.45
N ASN A 332 -3.05 43.97 -17.77
CA ASN A 332 -2.75 44.88 -18.87
C ASN A 332 -3.13 44.29 -20.24
N LYS A 333 -3.93 45.04 -21.01
CA LYS A 333 -4.14 44.88 -22.47
C LYS A 333 -2.91 45.33 -23.29
N GLU A 334 -1.71 45.30 -22.72
CA GLU A 334 -0.51 45.88 -23.36
C GLU A 334 0.37 44.82 -24.05
N HIS A 335 1.10 45.23 -25.07
CA HIS A 335 2.02 44.38 -25.83
C HIS A 335 3.20 43.88 -24.97
N GLU A 336 3.66 42.65 -25.22
CA GLU A 336 4.75 41.98 -24.48
C GLU A 336 6.02 42.84 -24.33
N VAL A 337 6.32 43.71 -25.30
CA VAL A 337 7.50 44.60 -25.29
C VAL A 337 7.45 45.64 -24.18
N ARG A 338 6.29 46.27 -23.93
CA ARG A 338 6.15 47.31 -22.88
C ARG A 338 6.24 46.75 -21.46
N LEU A 339 5.83 45.49 -21.29
CA LEU A 339 5.93 44.80 -19.99
C LEU A 339 7.39 44.57 -19.60
N ILE A 340 8.25 44.22 -20.57
CA ILE A 340 9.69 44.09 -20.37
C ILE A 340 10.30 45.45 -20.00
N GLU A 341 9.98 46.51 -20.75
CA GLU A 341 10.50 47.87 -20.48
C GLU A 341 10.07 48.43 -19.13
N THR A 342 8.85 48.12 -18.67
CA THR A 342 8.32 48.58 -17.38
C THR A 342 8.97 47.84 -16.21
N ALA A 343 9.22 46.53 -16.37
CA ALA A 343 9.94 45.71 -15.40
C ALA A 343 11.35 46.25 -15.13
N SER A 344 12.06 46.65 -16.20
CA SER A 344 13.43 47.17 -16.12
C SER A 344 13.55 48.55 -15.46
N ARG A 345 12.44 49.28 -15.26
CA ARG A 345 12.43 50.64 -14.68
C ARG A 345 12.04 50.68 -13.19
N LYS A 346 11.50 49.61 -12.62
CA LYS A 346 11.12 49.56 -11.20
C LYS A 346 12.32 49.18 -10.32
N PRO A 347 12.65 49.93 -9.25
CA PRO A 347 13.73 49.57 -8.34
C PRO A 347 13.35 48.35 -7.48
N ALA A 348 14.26 47.37 -7.35
CA ALA A 348 14.06 46.10 -6.63
C ALA A 348 13.77 46.23 -5.11
N LYS A 349 13.75 47.44 -4.54
CA LYS A 349 13.54 47.68 -3.10
C LYS A 349 12.07 47.63 -2.66
N GLU A 350 11.11 47.64 -3.60
CA GLU A 350 9.68 47.72 -3.28
C GLU A 350 8.91 46.41 -3.51
N GLU A 351 9.52 45.38 -4.09
CA GLU A 351 8.85 44.14 -4.47
C GLU A 351 9.28 42.97 -3.56
N THR A 352 8.31 42.23 -3.02
CA THR A 352 8.59 41.05 -2.17
C THR A 352 8.84 39.84 -3.06
N PRO A 353 10.05 39.26 -3.09
CA PRO A 353 10.34 38.09 -3.90
C PRO A 353 9.64 36.85 -3.31
N ILE A 354 9.04 36.05 -4.18
CA ILE A 354 8.38 34.79 -3.84
C ILE A 354 9.25 33.63 -4.32
N LYS A 355 9.60 32.70 -3.43
CA LYS A 355 10.28 31.46 -3.81
C LYS A 355 9.30 30.47 -4.42
N CYS A 356 9.79 29.61 -5.31
CA CYS A 356 8.99 28.56 -5.93
C CYS A 356 8.31 27.65 -4.88
N GLU A 357 9.04 27.24 -3.85
CA GLU A 357 8.54 26.38 -2.77
C GLU A 357 7.51 27.07 -1.86
N ASP A 358 7.50 28.40 -1.85
CA ASP A 358 6.66 29.22 -0.99
C ASP A 358 5.40 29.74 -1.72
N ILE A 359 5.19 29.36 -2.99
CA ILE A 359 4.15 29.97 -3.82
C ILE A 359 2.73 29.84 -3.24
N PHE A 360 2.44 28.76 -2.50
CA PHE A 360 1.15 28.55 -1.83
C PHE A 360 1.16 28.91 -0.35
N LYS A 361 2.26 29.43 0.19
CA LYS A 361 2.32 29.90 1.57
C LYS A 361 1.66 31.29 1.65
N PRO A 362 0.96 31.59 2.76
CA PRO A 362 0.38 32.91 2.95
C PRO A 362 1.48 33.98 2.96
N LEU A 363 1.23 35.10 2.29
CA LEU A 363 2.11 36.26 2.31
C LEU A 363 2.03 36.98 3.67
N PRO A 364 3.04 37.80 4.03
CA PRO A 364 3.02 38.56 5.29
C PRO A 364 1.74 39.41 5.42
N GLY A 365 0.90 39.10 6.41
CA GLY A 365 -0.37 39.78 6.65
C GLY A 365 -1.63 39.07 6.12
N GLN A 366 -1.50 37.90 5.48
CA GLN A 366 -2.63 37.03 5.12
C GLN A 366 -2.76 35.84 6.09
N ASP A 367 -3.98 35.56 6.57
CA ASP A 367 -4.24 34.45 7.50
C ASP A 367 -4.49 33.10 6.79
N GLN A 368 -4.85 33.11 5.49
CA GLN A 368 -5.15 31.91 4.72
C GLN A 368 -4.36 31.85 3.41
N PRO A 369 -3.94 30.65 2.97
CA PRO A 369 -3.25 30.47 1.71
C PRO A 369 -4.20 30.65 0.52
N SER A 370 -3.71 31.27 -0.55
CA SER A 370 -4.43 31.40 -1.82
C SER A 370 -4.80 30.04 -2.39
N ARG A 371 -6.03 29.90 -2.89
CA ARG A 371 -6.51 28.69 -3.54
C ARG A 371 -6.07 28.66 -5.00
N THR A 372 -6.34 29.73 -5.75
CA THR A 372 -6.00 29.86 -7.16
C THR A 372 -4.92 30.91 -7.38
N ILE A 373 -3.80 30.49 -7.94
CA ILE A 373 -2.67 31.34 -8.28
C ILE A 373 -2.51 31.38 -9.80
N MET A 374 -2.41 32.57 -10.38
CA MET A 374 -2.07 32.76 -11.78
C MET A 374 -0.68 33.36 -11.92
N THR A 375 0.24 32.62 -12.55
CA THR A 375 1.59 33.09 -12.85
C THR A 375 1.69 33.52 -14.31
N THR A 376 2.00 34.80 -14.50
CA THR A 376 2.18 35.43 -15.80
C THR A 376 3.66 35.65 -16.11
N GLY A 377 3.99 35.78 -17.40
CA GLY A 377 5.33 36.12 -17.85
C GLY A 377 5.48 35.94 -19.36
N VAL A 378 6.48 36.58 -19.96
CA VAL A 378 6.70 36.51 -21.42
C VAL A 378 7.08 35.10 -21.89
N ALA A 379 7.04 34.88 -23.20
CA ALA A 379 7.45 33.61 -23.79
C ALA A 379 8.92 33.29 -23.45
N GLY A 380 9.22 32.03 -23.14
CA GLY A 380 10.59 31.59 -22.85
C GLY A 380 11.15 31.97 -21.47
N ILE A 381 10.42 32.73 -20.64
CA ILE A 381 10.93 33.22 -19.34
C ILE A 381 11.10 32.15 -18.24
N GLY A 382 10.69 30.90 -18.51
CA GLY A 382 10.89 29.77 -17.59
C GLY A 382 9.66 29.31 -16.79
N LYS A 383 8.44 29.75 -17.13
CA LYS A 383 7.19 29.34 -16.44
C LYS A 383 7.00 27.82 -16.33
N THR A 384 7.21 27.07 -17.42
CA THR A 384 7.10 25.60 -17.42
C THR A 384 8.22 24.94 -16.62
N ILE A 385 9.43 25.48 -16.65
CA ILE A 385 10.54 24.97 -15.84
C ILE A 385 10.26 25.17 -14.34
N LEU A 386 9.61 26.29 -13.99
CA LEU A 386 9.20 26.57 -12.62
C LEU A 386 8.20 25.52 -12.08
N THR A 387 7.17 25.19 -12.86
CA THR A 387 6.18 24.17 -12.47
C THR A 387 6.77 22.76 -12.40
N HIS A 388 7.69 22.44 -13.31
CA HIS A 388 8.47 21.20 -13.27
C HIS A 388 9.31 21.11 -12.00
N LYS A 389 10.02 22.19 -11.62
CA LYS A 389 10.84 22.22 -10.42
C LYS A 389 10.00 22.02 -9.15
N PHE A 390 8.89 22.73 -9.02
CA PHE A 390 7.95 22.56 -7.92
C PHE A 390 7.48 21.10 -7.79
N THR A 391 7.09 20.50 -8.92
CA THR A 391 6.61 19.11 -8.94
C THR A 391 7.72 18.13 -8.55
N LEU A 392 8.95 18.36 -9.04
CA LEU A 392 10.10 17.51 -8.75
C LEU A 392 10.49 17.58 -7.27
N ASP A 393 10.56 18.77 -6.67
CA ASP A 393 10.90 18.94 -5.25
C ASP A 393 9.86 18.31 -4.33
N TRP A 394 8.58 18.44 -4.66
CA TRP A 394 7.50 17.75 -3.94
C TRP A 394 7.62 16.22 -4.06
N ALA A 395 7.95 15.73 -5.26
CA ALA A 395 8.06 14.31 -5.53
C ALA A 395 9.29 13.68 -4.83
N GLU A 396 10.39 14.42 -4.75
CA GLU A 396 11.60 14.05 -3.99
C GLU A 396 11.43 14.20 -2.47
N GLY A 397 10.39 14.90 -2.02
CA GLY A 397 10.17 15.16 -0.59
C GLY A 397 11.09 16.23 -0.02
N LYS A 398 11.51 17.21 -0.84
CA LYS A 398 12.31 18.36 -0.41
C LYS A 398 11.44 19.49 0.11
N ALA A 399 10.29 19.73 -0.53
CA ALA A 399 9.38 20.84 -0.21
C ALA A 399 7.90 20.41 -0.21
N ASN A 400 7.05 21.31 0.30
CA ASN A 400 5.58 21.20 0.29
C ASN A 400 5.01 19.88 0.84
N HIS A 401 5.51 19.48 2.01
CA HIS A 401 5.10 18.26 2.72
C HIS A 401 3.61 18.22 3.12
N ASP A 402 2.95 19.38 3.16
CA ASP A 402 1.51 19.53 3.40
C ASP A 402 0.65 19.05 2.22
N ILE A 403 1.22 18.98 1.02
CA ILE A 403 0.53 18.57 -0.19
C ILE A 403 0.54 17.05 -0.34
N HIS A 404 -0.64 16.45 -0.48
CA HIS A 404 -0.79 15.02 -0.65
C HIS A 404 -0.62 14.58 -2.11
N PHE A 405 -1.10 15.38 -3.07
CA PHE A 405 -1.01 15.09 -4.51
C PHE A 405 -0.73 16.35 -5.31
N THR A 406 0.24 16.28 -6.22
CA THR A 406 0.47 17.30 -7.27
C THR A 406 0.15 16.68 -8.62
N LEU A 407 -0.76 17.30 -9.36
CA LEU A 407 -1.32 16.78 -10.61
C LEU A 407 -1.10 17.81 -11.73
N PRO A 408 0.05 17.75 -12.42
CA PRO A 408 0.37 18.70 -13.48
C PRO A 408 -0.24 18.30 -14.83
N PHE A 409 -0.97 19.24 -15.43
CA PHE A 409 -1.53 19.16 -16.77
C PHE A 409 -0.96 20.26 -17.63
N THR A 410 -0.75 19.98 -18.91
CA THR A 410 -0.57 21.02 -19.92
C THR A 410 -1.88 21.24 -20.67
N PHE A 411 -2.19 22.49 -21.03
CA PHE A 411 -3.36 22.74 -21.88
C PHE A 411 -3.23 22.07 -23.26
N ARG A 412 -2.00 21.86 -23.76
CA ARG A 412 -1.75 21.04 -24.96
C ARG A 412 -2.31 19.62 -24.83
N GLU A 413 -2.01 18.95 -23.71
CA GLU A 413 -2.51 17.60 -23.42
C GLU A 413 -4.04 17.59 -23.25
N LEU A 414 -4.59 18.59 -22.55
CA LEU A 414 -6.04 18.71 -22.32
C LEU A 414 -6.82 18.96 -23.61
N ASN A 415 -6.27 19.74 -24.54
CA ASN A 415 -6.88 20.02 -25.84
C ASN A 415 -7.14 18.73 -26.66
N LEU A 416 -6.34 17.67 -26.47
CA LEU A 416 -6.51 16.38 -27.16
C LEU A 416 -7.77 15.61 -26.71
N LEU A 417 -8.39 16.05 -25.62
CA LEU A 417 -9.56 15.42 -25.01
C LEU A 417 -10.84 16.25 -25.17
N LYS A 418 -10.81 17.34 -25.95
CA LYS A 418 -11.91 18.29 -26.12
C LYS A 418 -13.26 17.65 -26.49
N GLU A 419 -13.26 16.60 -27.31
CA GLU A 419 -14.47 15.93 -27.81
C GLU A 419 -14.92 14.74 -26.96
N LYS A 420 -14.27 14.50 -25.82
CA LYS A 420 -14.53 13.35 -24.96
C LYS A 420 -15.13 13.80 -23.64
N GLU A 421 -15.97 12.94 -23.09
CA GLU A 421 -16.51 13.11 -21.75
C GLU A 421 -15.74 12.27 -20.74
N PHE A 422 -15.48 12.87 -19.59
CA PHE A 422 -14.81 12.24 -18.47
C PHE A 422 -15.48 12.69 -17.18
N SER A 423 -15.53 11.81 -16.19
CA SER A 423 -15.60 12.27 -14.81
C SER A 423 -14.23 12.81 -14.39
N LEU A 424 -14.16 13.65 -13.36
CA LEU A 424 -12.86 14.10 -12.85
C LEU A 424 -11.99 12.90 -12.47
N MET A 425 -12.57 11.88 -11.85
CA MET A 425 -11.84 10.65 -11.52
C MET A 425 -11.26 9.94 -12.76
N GLU A 426 -12.05 9.83 -13.84
CA GLU A 426 -11.58 9.19 -15.08
C GLU A 426 -10.49 10.01 -15.77
N LEU A 427 -10.62 11.34 -15.79
CA LEU A 427 -9.62 12.25 -16.33
C LEU A 427 -8.29 12.09 -15.58
N LEU A 428 -8.33 12.09 -14.24
CA LEU A 428 -7.14 11.88 -13.41
C LEU A 428 -6.52 10.49 -13.64
N HIS A 429 -7.32 9.43 -13.76
CA HIS A 429 -6.82 8.09 -14.04
C HIS A 429 -6.27 7.92 -15.46
N HIS A 430 -6.73 8.74 -16.42
CA HIS A 430 -6.25 8.76 -17.79
C HIS A 430 -4.80 9.27 -17.85
N PHE A 431 -4.52 10.39 -17.17
CA PHE A 431 -3.17 10.97 -17.14
C PHE A 431 -2.25 10.34 -16.08
N PHE A 432 -2.81 9.87 -14.96
CA PHE A 432 -2.06 9.35 -13.83
C PHE A 432 -2.59 7.97 -13.43
N ILE A 433 -2.28 6.94 -14.21
CA ILE A 433 -2.69 5.56 -13.94
C ILE A 433 -2.29 5.06 -12.53
N GLN A 434 -1.21 5.63 -11.98
CA GLN A 434 -0.68 5.39 -10.63
C GLN A 434 -1.70 5.71 -9.53
N THR A 435 -2.68 6.56 -9.83
CA THR A 435 -3.70 7.03 -8.89
C THR A 435 -4.99 6.22 -8.90
N LYS A 436 -5.13 5.17 -9.75
CA LYS A 436 -6.35 4.32 -9.85
C LYS A 436 -6.85 3.69 -8.54
N GLY A 437 -6.03 3.71 -7.47
CA GLY A 437 -6.41 3.26 -6.13
C GLY A 437 -7.16 4.31 -5.30
N ILE A 438 -7.14 5.57 -5.71
CA ILE A 438 -7.79 6.71 -5.04
C ILE A 438 -9.25 6.77 -5.49
N ARG A 439 -10.15 7.03 -4.54
CA ARG A 439 -11.60 7.11 -4.81
C ARG A 439 -12.21 8.45 -4.46
N ARG A 440 -11.45 9.30 -3.77
CA ARG A 440 -11.92 10.53 -3.13
C ARG A 440 -10.79 11.50 -2.93
N TYR A 441 -10.68 12.47 -3.83
CA TYR A 441 -9.69 13.54 -3.78
C TYR A 441 -10.09 14.67 -2.82
N ASP A 442 -11.36 14.78 -2.45
CA ASP A 442 -11.94 15.74 -1.49
C ASP A 442 -11.34 15.65 -0.08
N ARG A 443 -10.62 14.56 0.23
CA ARG A 443 -10.01 14.32 1.54
C ARG A 443 -8.52 14.68 1.61
N PHE A 444 -7.97 15.14 0.51
CA PHE A 444 -6.55 15.38 0.35
C PHE A 444 -6.30 16.83 0.01
N GLN A 445 -5.15 17.35 0.45
CA GLN A 445 -4.63 18.58 -0.11
C GLN A 445 -4.06 18.25 -1.49
N VAL A 446 -4.78 18.65 -2.54
CA VAL A 446 -4.40 18.41 -3.94
C VAL A 446 -4.02 19.74 -4.57
N VAL A 447 -2.92 19.74 -5.33
CA VAL A 447 -2.54 20.84 -6.21
C VAL A 447 -2.72 20.41 -7.66
N PHE A 448 -3.51 21.17 -8.41
CA PHE A 448 -3.59 21.10 -9.85
C PHE A 448 -2.68 22.17 -10.46
N ILE A 449 -1.76 21.76 -11.32
CA ILE A 449 -0.97 22.71 -12.11
C ILE A 449 -1.50 22.68 -13.52
N LEU A 450 -1.94 23.82 -14.05
CA LEU A 450 -2.47 24.00 -15.39
C LEU A 450 -1.48 24.87 -16.18
N ASP A 451 -0.55 24.22 -16.86
CA ASP A 451 0.54 24.88 -17.58
C ASP A 451 0.13 25.28 -19.00
N GLY A 452 0.41 26.53 -19.37
CA GLY A 452 0.28 27.03 -20.74
C GLY A 452 -1.15 27.40 -21.16
N LEU A 453 -1.88 28.18 -20.34
CA LEU A 453 -3.24 28.66 -20.68
C LEU A 453 -3.29 29.43 -22.01
N ASP A 454 -2.20 30.07 -22.42
CA ASP A 454 -2.08 30.72 -23.75
C ASP A 454 -2.25 29.75 -24.93
N GLU A 455 -2.20 28.45 -24.67
CA GLU A 455 -2.37 27.39 -25.66
C GLU A 455 -3.72 26.66 -25.52
N CYS A 456 -4.58 27.10 -24.61
CA CYS A 456 -5.92 26.53 -24.42
C CYS A 456 -6.79 26.73 -25.67
N ARG A 457 -7.50 25.67 -26.07
CA ARG A 457 -8.49 25.66 -27.17
C ARG A 457 -9.88 25.20 -26.71
N LEU A 458 -10.03 24.99 -25.41
CA LEU A 458 -11.31 24.72 -24.78
C LEU A 458 -12.06 26.06 -24.65
N PRO A 459 -13.40 26.06 -24.78
CA PRO A 459 -14.19 27.29 -24.68
C PRO A 459 -13.99 28.08 -23.37
N LEU A 460 -13.73 27.38 -22.28
CA LEU A 460 -13.67 27.86 -20.91
C LEU A 460 -14.87 28.76 -20.57
N ASP A 461 -16.08 28.27 -20.85
CA ASP A 461 -17.29 29.09 -20.67
C ASP A 461 -17.67 29.23 -19.18
N PHE A 462 -17.04 30.21 -18.52
CA PHE A 462 -17.28 30.50 -17.11
C PHE A 462 -18.70 31.01 -16.82
N GLN A 463 -19.46 31.45 -17.83
CA GLN A 463 -20.79 32.03 -17.65
C GLN A 463 -21.91 31.01 -17.84
N ASN A 464 -21.83 30.20 -18.90
CA ASN A 464 -22.91 29.29 -19.29
C ASN A 464 -22.70 27.84 -18.83
N ASN A 465 -21.47 27.42 -18.49
CA ASN A 465 -21.25 26.04 -18.07
C ASN A 465 -21.98 25.75 -16.74
N PRO A 466 -22.75 24.63 -16.67
CA PRO A 466 -23.51 24.28 -15.49
C PRO A 466 -22.61 24.04 -14.29
N ILE A 467 -23.14 24.29 -13.10
CA ILE A 467 -22.46 23.97 -11.85
C ILE A 467 -22.29 22.45 -11.76
N TRP A 468 -21.05 22.01 -11.57
CA TRP A 468 -20.68 20.60 -11.52
C TRP A 468 -19.86 20.30 -10.27
N THR A 469 -20.42 19.50 -9.37
CA THR A 469 -19.83 19.22 -8.05
C THR A 469 -19.45 17.75 -7.86
N ASP A 470 -20.00 16.84 -8.68
CA ASP A 470 -19.79 15.41 -8.56
C ASP A 470 -18.56 14.95 -9.35
N VAL A 471 -17.52 14.55 -8.63
CA VAL A 471 -16.24 14.08 -9.20
C VAL A 471 -16.35 12.75 -9.96
N THR A 472 -17.46 12.02 -9.81
CA THR A 472 -17.66 10.67 -10.39
C THR A 472 -18.55 10.65 -11.63
N LYS A 473 -19.29 11.73 -11.90
CA LYS A 473 -20.14 11.83 -13.09
C LYS A 473 -19.37 12.41 -14.26
N SER A 474 -19.58 11.84 -15.43
CA SER A 474 -18.91 12.25 -16.66
C SER A 474 -19.53 13.51 -17.26
N THR A 475 -18.68 14.40 -17.76
CA THR A 475 -19.03 15.65 -18.46
C THR A 475 -17.85 16.08 -19.35
N SER A 476 -17.99 17.18 -20.09
CA SER A 476 -16.90 17.68 -20.94
C SER A 476 -15.71 18.19 -20.11
N VAL A 477 -14.50 18.12 -20.68
CA VAL A 477 -13.29 18.65 -20.05
C VAL A 477 -13.43 20.15 -19.75
N ASP A 478 -14.15 20.88 -20.59
CA ASP A 478 -14.45 22.29 -20.41
C ASP A 478 -15.24 22.59 -19.13
N ILE A 479 -16.32 21.82 -18.90
CA ILE A 479 -17.16 21.92 -17.69
C ILE A 479 -16.33 21.52 -16.47
N LEU A 480 -15.51 20.48 -16.56
CA LEU A 480 -14.62 20.06 -15.45
C LEU A 480 -13.64 21.17 -15.06
N LEU A 481 -12.95 21.78 -16.02
CA LEU A 481 -11.93 22.80 -15.74
C LEU A 481 -12.54 24.10 -15.20
N THR A 482 -13.64 24.57 -15.79
CA THR A 482 -14.33 25.79 -15.33
C THR A 482 -14.82 25.62 -13.89
N ASN A 483 -15.47 24.49 -13.57
CA ASN A 483 -15.94 24.22 -12.21
C ASN A 483 -14.80 23.93 -11.21
N LEU A 484 -13.69 23.31 -11.67
CA LEU A 484 -12.50 23.18 -10.84
C LEU A 484 -11.92 24.55 -10.53
N ILE A 485 -11.79 25.45 -11.50
CA ILE A 485 -11.22 26.79 -11.30
C ILE A 485 -12.12 27.65 -10.40
N ARG A 486 -13.44 27.69 -10.64
CA ARG A 486 -14.42 28.39 -9.79
C ARG A 486 -14.45 27.87 -8.35
N GLY A 487 -14.10 26.60 -8.14
CA GLY A 487 -14.16 25.95 -6.83
C GLY A 487 -15.45 25.20 -6.53
N ASP A 488 -16.36 25.09 -7.51
CA ASP A 488 -17.55 24.24 -7.42
C ASP A 488 -17.17 22.74 -7.36
N LEU A 489 -16.13 22.36 -8.11
CA LEU A 489 -15.58 21.00 -8.16
C LEU A 489 -14.27 20.93 -7.36
N LEU A 490 -14.21 20.06 -6.35
CA LEU A 490 -13.10 19.98 -5.38
C LEU A 490 -12.73 21.35 -4.76
N PRO A 491 -13.58 21.93 -3.90
CA PRO A 491 -13.36 23.26 -3.33
C PRO A 491 -12.02 23.39 -2.58
N SER A 492 -11.56 22.31 -1.91
CA SER A 492 -10.32 22.28 -1.14
C SER A 492 -9.04 22.17 -1.97
N ALA A 493 -9.15 21.96 -3.28
CA ALA A 493 -8.00 21.87 -4.17
C ALA A 493 -7.37 23.24 -4.40
N ARG A 494 -6.04 23.27 -4.44
CA ARG A 494 -5.24 24.43 -4.85
C ARG A 494 -4.95 24.34 -6.35
N ILE A 495 -4.92 25.48 -7.02
CA ILE A 495 -4.77 25.58 -8.47
C ILE A 495 -3.65 26.56 -8.78
N TRP A 496 -2.75 26.14 -9.66
CA TRP A 496 -1.70 27.00 -10.18
C TRP A 496 -1.77 27.02 -11.71
N ILE A 497 -2.08 28.18 -12.26
CA ILE A 497 -2.20 28.39 -13.70
C ILE A 497 -0.99 29.18 -14.19
N THR A 498 -0.34 28.74 -15.26
CA THR A 498 0.70 29.54 -15.93
C THR A 498 0.21 30.04 -17.28
N THR A 499 0.55 31.27 -17.63
CA THR A 499 0.09 31.87 -18.88
C THR A 499 0.97 33.01 -19.35
N ARG A 500 0.81 33.41 -20.62
CA ARG A 500 1.28 34.71 -21.08
C ARG A 500 0.30 35.81 -20.65
N PRO A 501 0.77 37.04 -20.40
CA PRO A 501 -0.10 38.14 -20.01
C PRO A 501 -1.32 38.32 -20.91
N ALA A 502 -1.14 38.19 -22.23
CA ALA A 502 -2.21 38.35 -23.23
C ALA A 502 -3.35 37.32 -23.13
N ALA A 503 -3.12 36.18 -22.48
CA ALA A 503 -4.11 35.11 -22.31
C ALA A 503 -4.65 35.01 -20.88
N ALA A 504 -4.19 35.87 -19.95
CA ALA A 504 -4.62 35.85 -18.56
C ALA A 504 -6.14 36.12 -18.41
N ASN A 505 -6.70 36.96 -19.28
CA ASN A 505 -8.11 37.33 -19.29
C ASN A 505 -9.06 36.21 -19.73
N GLN A 506 -8.56 35.02 -20.12
CA GLN A 506 -9.41 33.84 -20.33
C GLN A 506 -10.01 33.31 -19.03
N ILE A 507 -9.38 33.61 -17.88
CA ILE A 507 -9.92 33.28 -16.56
C ILE A 507 -10.49 34.57 -15.95
N PRO A 508 -11.74 34.56 -15.46
CA PRO A 508 -12.30 35.71 -14.77
C PRO A 508 -11.49 36.08 -13.52
N ALA A 509 -11.35 37.37 -13.24
CA ALA A 509 -10.53 37.87 -12.12
C ALA A 509 -11.06 37.39 -10.76
N GLU A 510 -12.37 37.22 -10.63
CA GLU A 510 -13.04 36.68 -9.44
C GLU A 510 -12.68 35.23 -9.12
N CYS A 511 -12.11 34.48 -10.07
CA CYS A 511 -11.67 33.10 -9.87
C CYS A 511 -10.20 32.99 -9.43
N VAL A 512 -9.46 34.10 -9.37
CA VAL A 512 -8.01 34.14 -9.10
C VAL A 512 -7.74 34.93 -7.82
N ASP A 513 -7.17 34.27 -6.83
CA ASP A 513 -6.89 34.90 -5.52
C ASP A 513 -5.59 35.71 -5.56
N MET A 514 -4.58 35.22 -6.29
CA MET A 514 -3.26 35.83 -6.36
C MET A 514 -2.71 35.77 -7.79
N VAL A 515 -2.14 36.89 -8.25
CA VAL A 515 -1.43 36.97 -9.53
C VAL A 515 0.06 37.15 -9.23
N THR A 516 0.89 36.31 -9.83
CA THR A 516 2.35 36.42 -9.74
C THR A 516 2.95 36.64 -11.12
N GLU A 517 4.14 37.24 -11.16
CA GLU A 517 4.88 37.49 -12.40
C GLU A 517 6.29 36.92 -12.32
N VAL A 518 6.67 36.12 -13.31
CA VAL A 518 8.05 35.65 -13.51
C VAL A 518 8.81 36.69 -14.30
N ARG A 519 9.80 37.33 -13.67
CA ARG A 519 10.66 38.34 -14.29
C ARG A 519 11.92 37.76 -14.95
N GLY A 520 12.21 36.47 -14.71
CA GLY A 520 13.42 35.80 -15.19
C GLY A 520 14.54 35.85 -14.16
N PHE A 521 15.79 35.97 -14.62
CA PHE A 521 16.97 36.02 -13.77
C PHE A 521 17.39 37.46 -13.43
N THR A 522 17.65 37.72 -12.16
CA THR A 522 18.47 38.86 -11.73
C THR A 522 19.92 38.69 -12.17
N ASP A 523 20.72 39.76 -12.14
CA ASP A 523 22.12 39.64 -12.57
C ASP A 523 22.93 38.59 -11.80
N PRO A 524 22.80 38.45 -10.46
CA PRO A 524 23.41 37.32 -9.74
C PRO A 524 22.95 35.94 -10.23
N GLN A 525 21.66 35.78 -10.51
CA GLN A 525 21.09 34.52 -11.02
C GLN A 525 21.57 34.23 -12.45
N LYS A 526 21.74 35.25 -13.30
CA LYS A 526 22.34 35.07 -14.64
C LYS A 526 23.74 34.47 -14.52
N GLU A 527 24.58 35.00 -13.62
CA GLU A 527 25.92 34.46 -13.40
C GLU A 527 25.89 33.03 -12.84
N GLU A 528 25.02 32.75 -11.88
CA GLU A 528 24.82 31.42 -11.32
C GLU A 528 24.47 30.41 -12.41
N TYR A 529 23.53 30.75 -13.30
CA TYR A 529 23.16 29.93 -14.44
C TYR A 529 24.36 29.65 -15.36
N PHE A 530 25.17 30.66 -15.70
CA PHE A 530 26.35 30.45 -16.54
C PHE A 530 27.40 29.56 -15.87
N ARG A 531 27.61 29.68 -14.56
CA ARG A 531 28.52 28.80 -13.80
C ARG A 531 28.02 27.36 -13.75
N LYS A 532 26.71 27.15 -13.56
CA LYS A 532 26.09 25.82 -13.60
C LYS A 532 26.19 25.18 -14.99
N ARG A 533 25.95 25.96 -16.04
CA ARG A 533 25.99 25.50 -17.44
C ARG A 533 27.40 25.19 -17.92
N PHE A 534 28.37 26.03 -17.59
CA PHE A 534 29.77 25.89 -18.00
C PHE A 534 30.63 25.48 -16.79
N ARG A 535 30.79 24.17 -16.58
CA ARG A 535 31.50 23.61 -15.42
C ARG A 535 32.96 24.03 -15.29
N GLU A 536 33.58 24.50 -16.37
CA GLU A 536 34.93 25.05 -16.37
C GLU A 536 34.92 26.52 -15.93
N GLU A 537 35.34 26.79 -14.69
CA GLU A 537 35.38 28.13 -14.10
C GLU A 537 36.07 29.20 -14.98
N PRO A 538 37.21 28.93 -15.63
CA PRO A 538 37.84 29.91 -16.52
C PRO A 538 36.97 30.27 -17.72
N LEU A 539 36.24 29.29 -18.28
CA LEU A 539 35.34 29.50 -19.40
C LEU A 539 34.08 30.25 -18.97
N ALA A 540 33.46 29.85 -17.85
CA ALA A 540 32.30 30.52 -17.29
C ALA A 540 32.60 32.00 -16.98
N SER A 541 33.74 32.26 -16.33
CA SER A 541 34.19 33.62 -16.00
C SER A 541 34.42 34.47 -17.25
N LYS A 542 35.02 33.89 -18.29
CA LYS A 542 35.23 34.57 -19.58
C LYS A 542 33.91 34.91 -20.26
N ILE A 543 32.95 33.98 -20.27
CA ILE A 543 31.60 34.20 -20.85
C ILE A 543 30.85 35.30 -20.08
N ILE A 544 30.82 35.23 -18.75
CA ILE A 544 30.18 36.24 -17.90
C ILE A 544 30.79 37.63 -18.16
N SER A 545 32.12 37.72 -18.24
CA SER A 545 32.83 38.96 -18.56
C SER A 545 32.42 39.52 -19.93
N HIS A 546 32.41 38.68 -20.98
CA HIS A 546 31.99 39.11 -22.32
C HIS A 546 30.53 39.57 -22.36
N ILE A 547 29.61 38.87 -21.68
CA ILE A 547 28.21 39.26 -21.61
C ILE A 547 28.06 40.64 -20.96
N LYS A 548 28.72 40.87 -19.82
CA LYS A 548 28.71 42.17 -19.12
C LYS A 548 29.26 43.32 -19.96
N THR A 549 30.26 43.05 -20.83
CA THR A 549 30.81 44.08 -21.73
C THR A 549 29.89 44.44 -22.90
N SER A 550 28.93 43.57 -23.26
CA SER A 550 28.03 43.79 -24.38
C SER A 550 26.71 44.40 -23.92
N ARG A 551 26.51 45.69 -24.16
CA ARG A 551 25.27 46.41 -23.79
C ARG A 551 23.99 45.82 -24.41
N SER A 552 24.10 45.15 -25.56
CA SER A 552 22.96 44.55 -26.27
C SER A 552 22.57 43.17 -25.72
N ILE A 553 23.49 42.49 -25.03
CA ILE A 553 23.29 41.15 -24.45
C ILE A 553 23.09 41.24 -22.93
N HIS A 554 23.70 42.24 -22.29
CA HIS A 554 23.49 42.64 -20.92
C HIS A 554 22.19 43.45 -20.81
N ILE A 555 21.05 42.78 -20.97
CA ILE A 555 19.70 43.30 -20.72
C ILE A 555 19.16 42.69 -19.43
#